data_AF-A0A2A2FZJ7-F1
#
_entry.id   AF-A0A2A2FZJ7-F1
#
_cell.length_a   1.000
_cell.length_b   1.000
_cell.length_c   1.000
_cell.angle_alpha   90.00
_cell.angle_beta   90.00
_cell.angle_gamma   90.00
#
_symmetry.space_group_name_H-M   'P 1'
#
loop_
_entity.id
_entity.type
_entity.pdbx_description
1 polymer ?
#
loop_
_entity_poly.entity_id
_entity_poly.type
_entity_poly.pdbx_seq_one_letter_code
_entity_poly.pdbx_strand_id
1 'polypeptide(L)' 'SWAVVAYVVFVSWFGLLLDLPEAAMNLSPVQLTPLVPSEDWEAAPLLGLAALALALLAAAAAGFRRRDLVA' A
#
# COMPACT_ATOMS: atom_id res chain seq x y z
N SER A 1 6.79 -1.63 -12.71
CA SER A 1 6.96 -2.32 -11.42
C SER A 1 7.19 -1.33 -10.27
N TRP A 2 8.18 -0.42 -10.37
CA TRP A 2 8.61 0.44 -9.25
C TRP A 2 7.76 1.69 -8.95
N ALA A 3 6.80 2.05 -9.81
CA ALA A 3 6.03 3.29 -9.65
C ALA A 3 5.33 3.39 -8.29
N VAL A 4 4.79 2.29 -7.77
CA VAL A 4 4.13 2.27 -6.44
C VAL A 4 5.12 2.61 -5.33
N VAL A 5 6.33 2.05 -5.37
CA VAL A 5 7.37 2.32 -4.37
C VAL A 5 7.78 3.80 -4.43
N ALA A 6 8.04 4.31 -5.63
CA ALA A 6 8.39 5.71 -5.82
C ALA A 6 7.29 6.66 -5.32
N TYR A 7 6.02 6.32 -5.56
CA TYR A 7 4.88 7.07 -5.08
C TYR A 7 4.80 7.10 -3.55
N VAL A 8 4.92 5.93 -2.90
CA VAL A 8 4.91 5.84 -1.43
C VAL A 8 6.01 6.71 -0.83
N VAL A 9 7.24 6.62 -1.35
CA VAL A 9 8.37 7.42 -0.88
C VAL A 9 8.11 8.92 -1.09
N PHE A 10 7.59 9.30 -2.25
CA PHE A 10 7.28 10.68 -2.57
C PHE A 10 6.22 11.25 -1.62
N VAL A 11 5.11 10.55 -1.43
CA VAL A 11 4.01 10.98 -0.55
C VAL A 11 4.48 11.08 0.90
N SER A 12 5.25 10.11 1.40
CA SER A 12 5.72 10.10 2.79
C SER A 12 6.64 11.29 3.14
N TRP A 13 7.44 11.78 2.19
CA TRP A 13 8.36 12.89 2.43
C TRP A 13 7.81 14.24 2.00
N PHE A 14 7.10 14.30 0.88
CA PHE A 14 6.69 15.56 0.26
C PHE A 14 5.20 15.83 0.39
N GLY A 15 4.38 14.84 0.79
CA GLY A 15 2.93 14.96 0.78
C GLY A 15 2.41 16.13 1.61
N LEU A 16 2.84 16.23 2.86
CA LEU A 16 2.50 17.35 3.75
C LEU A 16 3.16 18.67 3.30
N LEU A 17 4.40 18.61 2.80
CA LEU A 17 5.13 19.81 2.34
C LEU A 17 4.45 20.48 1.13
N LEU A 18 3.88 19.66 0.25
CA LEU A 18 3.21 20.12 -0.97
C LEU A 18 1.71 20.29 -0.79
N ASP A 19 1.19 20.11 0.44
CA ASP A 19 -0.24 20.17 0.76
C ASP A 19 -1.08 19.31 -0.20
N LEU A 20 -0.65 18.06 -0.40
CA LEU A 20 -1.36 17.15 -1.30
C LEU A 20 -2.77 16.86 -0.78
N PRO A 21 -3.76 16.71 -1.69
CA PRO A 21 -5.11 16.38 -1.28
C PRO A 21 -5.14 15.04 -0.55
N GLU A 22 -6.05 14.92 0.42
CA GLU A 22 -6.18 13.74 1.28
C GLU A 22 -6.34 12.43 0.49
N ALA A 23 -7.06 12.47 -0.64
CA ALA A 23 -7.21 11.32 -1.52
C ALA A 23 -5.88 10.81 -2.10
N ALA A 24 -4.91 11.71 -2.36
CA ALA A 24 -3.57 11.31 -2.77
C ALA A 24 -2.77 10.79 -1.58
N MET A 25 -2.87 11.43 -0.42
CA MET A 25 -2.20 10.94 0.80
C MET A 25 -2.64 9.50 1.16
N ASN A 26 -3.96 9.25 1.16
CA ASN A 26 -4.57 7.98 1.56
C ASN A 26 -4.39 6.85 0.53
N LEU A 27 -3.88 7.14 -0.67
CA LEU A 27 -3.51 6.10 -1.63
C LEU A 27 -2.24 5.35 -1.19
N SER A 28 -1.41 5.98 -0.35
CA SER A 28 -0.24 5.33 0.22
C SER A 28 -0.66 4.40 1.37
N PRO A 29 -0.37 3.08 1.32
CA PRO A 29 -0.67 2.18 2.43
C PRO A 29 0.10 2.53 3.71
N VAL A 30 1.23 3.23 3.60
CA VAL A 30 1.99 3.71 4.78
C VAL A 30 1.22 4.79 5.52
N GLN A 31 0.48 5.64 4.81
CA GLN A 31 -0.35 6.68 5.41
C GLN A 31 -1.53 6.11 6.21
N LEU A 32 -1.98 4.91 5.84
CA LEU A 32 -3.07 4.19 6.53
C LEU A 32 -2.59 3.39 7.76
N THR A 33 -1.30 3.39 8.07
CA THR A 33 -0.74 2.61 9.19
C THR A 33 -0.74 3.45 10.47
N PRO A 34 -1.44 3.04 11.55
CA PRO A 34 -1.46 3.80 12.80
C PRO A 34 -0.07 3.98 13.40
N LEU A 35 0.27 5.22 13.74
CA LEU A 35 1.56 5.58 14.31
C LEU A 35 1.56 5.43 15.84
N VAL A 36 1.55 4.19 16.32
CA VAL A 36 1.60 3.90 17.76
C VAL A 36 2.97 4.27 18.37
N PRO A 37 3.01 4.84 19.60
CA PRO A 37 1.90 5.13 20.50
C PRO A 37 1.29 6.54 20.33
N SER A 38 1.69 7.30 19.31
CA SER A 38 1.17 8.65 19.05
C SER A 38 -0.30 8.64 18.65
N GLU A 39 -0.72 7.57 17.97
CA GLU A 39 -2.11 7.26 17.64
C GLU A 39 -2.54 6.00 18.38
N ASP A 40 -3.85 5.89 18.62
CA ASP A 40 -4.44 4.68 19.18
C ASP A 40 -4.33 3.52 18.19
N TRP A 41 -4.20 2.31 18.74
CA TRP A 41 -4.20 1.12 17.91
C TRP A 41 -5.61 0.89 17.32
N GLU A 42 -5.68 0.76 16.00
CA GLU A 42 -6.92 0.45 15.30
C GLU A 42 -6.79 -0.78 14.41
N ALA A 43 -7.69 -1.75 14.59
CA ALA A 43 -7.70 -2.99 13.81
C ALA A 43 -8.16 -2.78 12.35
N ALA A 44 -9.11 -1.86 12.14
CA ALA A 44 -9.79 -1.69 10.87
C ALA A 44 -8.84 -1.39 9.69
N PRO A 45 -7.94 -0.38 9.75
CA PRO A 45 -7.03 -0.10 8.64
C PRO A 45 -6.06 -1.26 8.39
N LEU A 46 -5.58 -1.91 9.45
CA LEU A 46 -4.65 -3.03 9.36
C LEU A 46 -5.27 -4.26 8.70
N LEU A 47 -6.53 -4.57 9.02
CA LEU A 47 -7.28 -5.65 8.37
C LEU A 47 -7.54 -5.35 6.89
N GLY A 48 -7.84 -4.09 6.56
CA GLY A 48 -7.98 -3.65 5.16
C GLY A 48 -6.68 -3.85 4.36
N LEU A 49 -5.54 -3.44 4.92
CA LEU A 49 -4.23 -3.65 4.30
C LEU A 49 -3.88 -5.13 4.14
N ALA A 50 -4.20 -5.96 5.14
CA ALA A 50 -3.98 -7.41 5.07
C ALA A 50 -4.84 -8.06 3.97
N ALA A 51 -6.10 -7.68 3.85
CA ALA A 51 -6.98 -8.16 2.79
C ALA A 51 -6.47 -7.76 1.40
N LEU A 52 -6.00 -6.52 1.24
CA LEU A 52 -5.40 -6.04 -0.01
C LEU A 52 -4.12 -6.83 -0.35
N ALA A 53 -3.26 -7.09 0.64
CA ALA A 53 -2.05 -7.88 0.45
C ALA A 53 -2.38 -9.31 -0.04
N LEU A 54 -3.38 -9.96 0.56
CA LEU A 54 -3.84 -11.27 0.11
C LEU A 54 -4.39 -11.25 -1.32
N ALA A 55 -5.13 -10.20 -1.70
CA ALA A 55 -5.63 -10.04 -3.06
C ALA A 55 -4.49 -9.89 -4.08
N LEU A 56 -3.47 -9.07 -3.77
CA LEU A 56 -2.29 -8.89 -4.62
C LEU A 56 -1.49 -10.20 -4.75
N LEU A 57 -1.32 -10.96 -3.66
CA LEU A 57 -0.68 -12.27 -3.67
C LEU A 57 -1.45 -13.27 -4.54
N ALA A 58 -2.78 -13.30 -4.43
CA ALA A 58 -3.62 -14.16 -5.26
C ALA A 58 -3.52 -13.78 -6.75
N ALA A 59 -3.50 -12.48 -7.07
CA ALA A 59 -3.31 -11.98 -8.42
C ALA A 59 -1.93 -12.35 -8.98
N ALA A 60 -0.87 -12.21 -8.16
CA ALA A 60 0.47 -12.62 -8.51
C ALA A 60 0.52 -14.13 -8.80
N ALA A 61 0.02 -14.97 -7.89
CA ALA A 61 -0.02 -16.42 -8.06
C ALA A 61 -0.83 -16.83 -9.32
N ALA A 62 -1.98 -16.20 -9.57
CA ALA A 62 -2.77 -16.45 -10.77
C ALA A 62 -2.02 -16.03 -12.05
N GLY A 63 -1.33 -14.89 -12.03
CA GLY A 63 -0.50 -14.43 -13.14
C GLY A 63 0.70 -15.34 -13.40
N PHE A 64 1.36 -15.81 -12.34
CA PHE A 64 2.45 -16.78 -12.43
C PHE A 64 2.01 -18.11 -13.02
N ARG A 65 0.84 -18.63 -12.61
CA ARG A 65 0.28 -19.87 -13.20
C ARG A 65 -0.11 -19.75 -14.67
N ARG A 66 -0.47 -18.54 -15.12
CA ARG A 66 -0.82 -18.26 -16.53
C ARG A 66 0.41 -18.08 -17.42
N ARG A 67 1.59 -17.88 -16.83
CA ARG A 67 2.83 -17.96 -17.58
C ARG A 67 3.08 -19.45 -17.78
N ASP A 68 2.95 -19.92 -19.01
CA ASP A 68 3.46 -21.22 -19.42
C ASP A 68 4.98 -21.21 -19.17
N LEU A 69 5.37 -21.60 -17.97
CA LEU A 69 6.75 -21.88 -17.60
C LEU A 69 7.10 -23.26 -18.15
N VAL A 70 7.06 -23.40 -19.48
CA VAL A 70 7.59 -24.59 -20.15
C VAL A 70 9.10 -24.45 -20.11
N ALA A 71 9.73 -25.28 -19.29
CA ALA A 71 11.17 -25.49 -19.29
C ALA A 71 11.62 -26.21 -20.56
#